data_AF-A0A948W9Z0-F1
#
_entry.id   AF-A0A948W9Z0-F1
#
_cell.length_a   1.000
_cell.length_b   1.000
_cell.length_c   1.000
_cell.angle_alpha   90.00
_cell.angle_beta   90.00
_cell.angle_gamma   90.00
#
_symmetry.space_group_name_H-M   'P 1'
#
loop_
_entity.id
_entity.type
_entity.pdbx_description
1 polymer ?
#
loop_
_entity_poly.entity_id
_entity_poly.type
_entity_poly.pdbx_seq_one_letter_code
_entity_poly.pdbx_strand_id
1 'polypeptide(L)'
;MSILINKDTKVITQGITGKTGQFHTEKCIEYANGKNCFVAGVNPKKAGEKILDVPIYGTVKEAAADTGATVSVIYVPPPGAAAAIWEAVEADLDLAICITEGIPVRDMLMLRNKMQEKEAKGGKKTLLLGPNCPGLITPDEIKIGIMPGHIHKKGRIGVVSRSGTLTYEAVGQLTELGLGQSTAVGIGGDPINGLKHIDIMKMFNDDPDTDAVIMIGEIGGPDEAEAARWCKANMKKPIVGFIAGVTAPPGKRMGHAGALISGGADTADAKLAVMEECGFTVTRNPSEMAKLLKGLL
;
A
#
# COMPACT_ATOMS: atom_id res chain seq x y z
N MET A 1 16.71 1.62 6.94
CA MET A 1 16.41 2.14 5.60
C MET A 1 14.89 2.32 5.58
N SER A 2 14.27 2.55 4.43
CA SER A 2 12.81 2.42 4.31
C SER A 2 12.51 1.26 3.37
N ILE A 3 11.27 0.76 3.39
CA ILE A 3 10.84 -0.28 2.45
C ILE A 3 10.15 0.36 1.26
N LEU A 4 10.32 -0.25 0.07
CA LEU A 4 9.70 0.11 -1.22
C LEU A 4 10.06 1.49 -1.81
N ILE A 5 10.03 2.57 -1.03
CA ILE A 5 10.27 3.94 -1.49
C ILE A 5 11.13 4.73 -0.50
N ASN A 6 11.86 5.72 -1.03
CA ASN A 6 12.72 6.63 -0.29
C ASN A 6 12.79 8.01 -0.99
N LYS A 7 13.54 8.94 -0.40
CA LYS A 7 13.74 10.30 -0.95
C LYS A 7 14.29 10.38 -2.39
N ASP A 8 14.90 9.31 -2.91
CA ASP A 8 15.52 9.27 -4.24
C ASP A 8 14.61 8.57 -5.27
N THR A 9 13.43 8.13 -4.84
CA THR A 9 12.45 7.43 -5.70
C THR A 9 11.89 8.39 -6.76
N LYS A 10 11.87 7.94 -8.01
CA LYS A 10 11.32 8.70 -9.15
C LYS A 10 9.99 8.11 -9.61
N VAL A 11 8.97 8.96 -9.66
CA VAL A 11 7.55 8.60 -9.74
C VAL A 11 6.89 9.16 -11.00
N ILE A 12 6.14 8.30 -11.68
CA ILE A 12 5.23 8.65 -12.77
C ILE A 12 3.79 8.69 -12.26
N THR A 13 3.06 9.79 -12.50
CA THR A 13 1.61 9.84 -12.25
C THR A 13 0.82 9.48 -13.51
N GLN A 14 0.20 8.30 -13.54
CA GLN A 14 -0.79 7.92 -14.55
C GLN A 14 -2.16 8.50 -14.18
N GLY A 15 -2.76 9.28 -15.09
CA GLY A 15 -3.99 10.02 -14.83
C GLY A 15 -3.78 11.38 -14.15
N ILE A 16 -2.59 11.98 -14.28
CA ILE A 16 -2.23 13.29 -13.69
C ILE A 16 -3.20 14.42 -14.09
N THR A 17 -3.80 14.33 -15.28
CA THR A 17 -4.70 15.36 -15.81
C THR A 17 -6.12 15.25 -15.28
N GLY A 18 -6.43 14.17 -14.54
CA GLY A 18 -7.71 13.98 -13.88
C GLY A 18 -7.74 14.68 -12.53
N LYS A 19 -8.93 15.04 -12.03
CA LYS A 19 -9.11 15.80 -10.79
C LYS A 19 -8.34 15.19 -9.60
N THR A 20 -8.53 13.89 -9.35
CA THR A 20 -7.88 13.18 -8.23
C THR A 20 -6.38 13.05 -8.43
N GLY A 21 -5.93 12.71 -9.64
CA GLY A 21 -4.51 12.57 -9.96
C GLY A 21 -3.76 13.88 -9.82
N GLN A 22 -4.32 14.98 -10.33
CA GLN A 22 -3.74 16.32 -10.18
C GLN A 22 -3.66 16.73 -8.71
N PHE A 23 -4.78 16.63 -7.98
CA PHE A 23 -4.85 17.06 -6.58
C PHE A 23 -3.84 16.30 -5.71
N HIS A 24 -3.80 14.97 -5.80
CA HIS A 24 -2.88 14.21 -4.95
C HIS A 24 -1.43 14.28 -5.43
N THR A 25 -1.18 14.47 -6.72
CA THR A 25 0.19 14.73 -7.20
C THR A 25 0.71 16.05 -6.64
N GLU A 26 -0.09 17.11 -6.63
CA GLU A 26 0.26 18.38 -5.98
C GLU A 26 0.60 18.16 -4.50
N LYS A 27 -0.26 17.45 -3.75
CA LYS A 27 -0.01 17.17 -2.32
C LYS A 27 1.18 16.27 -2.06
N CYS A 28 1.55 15.41 -3.02
CA CYS A 28 2.77 14.63 -2.90
C CYS A 28 4.01 15.48 -3.23
N ILE A 29 3.95 16.36 -4.23
CA ILE A 29 5.02 17.33 -4.58
C ILE A 29 5.31 18.28 -3.42
N GLU A 30 4.28 18.78 -2.75
CA GLU A 30 4.37 19.66 -1.58
C GLU A 30 5.01 18.97 -0.35
N TYR A 31 5.09 17.64 -0.33
CA TYR A 31 5.55 16.88 0.82
C TYR A 31 7.02 16.44 0.67
N ALA A 32 7.87 16.88 1.61
CA ALA A 32 9.27 16.46 1.73
C ALA A 32 10.04 16.53 0.38
N ASN A 33 10.59 15.42 -0.12
CA ASN A 33 11.33 15.39 -1.40
C ASN A 33 10.42 15.26 -2.63
N GLY A 34 9.10 15.34 -2.48
CA GLY A 34 8.12 15.15 -3.54
C GLY A 34 8.42 15.93 -4.82
N LYS A 35 8.82 17.20 -4.71
CA LYS A 35 9.21 18.02 -5.86
C LYS A 35 10.33 17.42 -6.74
N ASN A 36 11.25 16.67 -6.14
CA ASN A 36 12.33 15.98 -6.86
C ASN A 36 11.94 14.57 -7.30
N CYS A 37 10.94 13.97 -6.64
CA CYS A 37 10.51 12.60 -6.88
C CYS A 37 9.47 12.48 -7.99
N PHE A 38 8.53 13.41 -8.12
CA PHE A 38 7.47 13.36 -9.13
C PHE A 38 7.98 13.95 -10.45
N VAL A 39 8.44 13.07 -11.34
CA VAL A 39 9.23 13.46 -12.53
C VAL A 39 8.47 13.41 -13.84
N ALA A 40 7.33 12.70 -13.88
CA ALA A 40 6.53 12.60 -15.10
C ALA A 40 5.05 12.36 -14.81
N GLY A 41 4.21 12.82 -15.72
CA GLY A 41 2.81 12.43 -15.83
C GLY A 41 2.55 11.69 -17.14
N VAL A 42 1.51 10.87 -17.18
CA VAL A 42 1.11 10.17 -18.42
C VAL A 42 -0.32 10.50 -18.79
N ASN A 43 -0.49 11.00 -20.01
CA ASN A 43 -1.76 11.11 -20.71
C ASN A 43 -1.50 11.17 -22.23
N PRO A 44 -1.89 10.13 -23.00
CA PRO A 44 -1.69 10.07 -24.45
C PRO A 44 -2.20 11.28 -25.22
N LYS A 45 -3.26 11.94 -24.75
CA LYS A 45 -3.89 13.09 -25.43
C LYS A 45 -3.24 14.42 -25.11
N LYS A 46 -2.30 14.47 -24.16
CA LYS A 46 -1.66 15.69 -23.65
C LYS A 46 -0.12 15.58 -23.60
N ALA A 47 0.44 14.66 -24.39
CA ALA A 47 1.89 14.49 -24.48
C ALA A 47 2.56 15.80 -24.93
N GLY A 48 3.65 16.18 -24.26
CA GLY A 48 4.36 17.44 -24.49
C GLY A 48 3.85 18.63 -23.67
N GLU A 49 2.71 18.51 -22.99
CA GLU A 49 2.24 19.51 -22.02
C GLU A 49 2.97 19.39 -20.67
N LYS A 50 2.73 20.34 -19.77
CA LYS A 50 3.14 20.29 -18.36
C LYS A 50 1.95 20.56 -17.44
N ILE A 51 1.89 19.85 -16.31
CA ILE A 51 0.96 20.10 -15.20
C ILE A 51 1.77 20.09 -13.90
N LEU A 52 1.60 21.08 -13.03
CA LEU A 52 2.37 21.22 -11.78
C LEU A 52 3.89 21.23 -12.02
N ASP A 53 4.34 21.83 -13.13
CA ASP A 53 5.71 21.77 -13.65
C ASP A 53 6.25 20.38 -14.00
N VAL A 54 5.40 19.34 -13.93
CA VAL A 54 5.73 17.96 -14.32
C VAL A 54 5.44 17.74 -15.81
N PRO A 55 6.40 17.26 -16.61
CA PRO A 55 6.19 16.94 -18.02
C PRO A 55 5.23 15.78 -18.23
N ILE A 56 4.37 15.89 -19.25
CA ILE A 56 3.41 14.85 -19.63
C ILE A 56 3.90 14.08 -20.85
N TYR A 57 3.93 12.76 -20.74
CA TYR A 57 4.31 11.83 -21.79
C TYR A 57 3.10 11.09 -22.35
N GLY A 58 3.27 10.54 -23.55
CA GLY A 58 2.26 9.73 -24.21
C GLY A 58 2.12 8.35 -23.57
N THR A 59 3.24 7.77 -23.15
CA THR A 59 3.30 6.43 -22.53
C THR A 59 4.18 6.39 -21.29
N VAL A 60 3.93 5.41 -20.41
CA VAL A 60 4.78 5.14 -19.24
C VAL A 60 6.20 4.76 -19.66
N LYS A 61 6.36 4.03 -20.77
CA LYS A 61 7.66 3.60 -21.28
C LYS A 61 8.55 4.78 -21.71
N GLU A 62 7.98 5.75 -22.41
CA GLU A 62 8.68 6.99 -22.79
C GLU A 62 9.07 7.80 -21.55
N ALA A 63 8.12 7.99 -20.62
CA ALA A 63 8.39 8.70 -19.36
C ALA A 63 9.52 8.03 -18.56
N ALA A 64 9.49 6.70 -18.43
CA ALA A 64 10.49 5.94 -17.69
C ALA A 64 11.88 6.05 -18.34
N ALA A 65 11.96 5.95 -19.67
CA ALA A 65 13.21 6.05 -20.42
C ALA A 65 13.87 7.43 -20.29
N ASP A 66 13.07 8.50 -20.33
CA ASP A 66 13.58 9.87 -20.28
C ASP A 66 13.93 10.34 -18.86
N THR A 67 13.13 9.93 -17.88
CA THR A 67 13.28 10.42 -16.49
C THR A 67 14.04 9.48 -15.57
N GLY A 68 14.15 8.20 -15.94
CA GLY A 68 14.67 7.13 -15.09
C GLY A 68 13.71 6.77 -13.94
N ALA A 69 12.41 7.00 -14.11
CA ALA A 69 11.42 6.64 -13.11
C ALA A 69 11.33 5.12 -12.89
N THR A 70 11.15 4.73 -11.63
CA THR A 70 11.06 3.32 -11.21
C THR A 70 9.69 2.98 -10.62
N VAL A 71 8.88 3.99 -10.29
CA VAL A 71 7.57 3.82 -9.66
C VAL A 71 6.50 4.52 -10.48
N SER A 72 5.31 3.94 -10.54
CA SER A 72 4.13 4.62 -11.07
C SER A 72 2.97 4.61 -10.07
N VAL A 73 2.33 5.76 -9.88
CA VAL A 73 1.07 5.89 -9.14
C VAL A 73 -0.09 6.11 -10.11
N ILE A 74 -1.17 5.37 -9.89
CA ILE A 74 -2.29 5.25 -10.84
C ILE A 74 -3.56 5.81 -10.19
N TYR A 75 -4.07 6.88 -10.80
CA TYR A 75 -5.35 7.52 -10.49
C TYR A 75 -6.37 7.38 -11.63
N VAL A 76 -6.12 6.45 -12.56
CA VAL A 76 -6.99 6.19 -13.71
C VAL A 76 -8.31 5.57 -13.23
N PRO A 77 -9.48 6.00 -13.73
CA PRO A 77 -10.77 5.45 -13.34
C PRO A 77 -10.89 3.92 -13.55
N PRO A 78 -11.81 3.23 -12.86
CA PRO A 78 -11.87 1.78 -12.83
C PRO A 78 -11.84 1.09 -14.20
N PRO A 79 -12.56 1.56 -15.25
CA PRO A 79 -12.54 0.93 -16.57
C PRO A 79 -11.18 0.90 -17.26
N GLY A 80 -10.26 1.80 -16.90
CA GLY A 80 -8.92 1.89 -17.49
C GLY A 80 -7.78 1.49 -16.54
N ALA A 81 -8.08 1.26 -15.26
CA ALA A 81 -7.05 1.09 -14.24
C ALA A 81 -6.22 -0.19 -14.43
N ALA A 82 -6.84 -1.32 -14.81
CA ALA A 82 -6.09 -2.55 -15.07
C ALA A 82 -5.13 -2.41 -16.26
N ALA A 83 -5.52 -1.68 -17.31
CA ALA A 83 -4.65 -1.38 -18.44
C ALA A 83 -3.49 -0.45 -18.04
N ALA A 84 -3.75 0.56 -17.20
CA ALA A 84 -2.72 1.45 -16.66
C ALA A 84 -1.70 0.72 -15.76
N ILE A 85 -2.15 -0.26 -14.96
CA ILE A 85 -1.23 -1.14 -14.21
C ILE A 85 -0.37 -1.94 -15.19
N TRP A 86 -0.99 -2.54 -16.21
CA TRP A 86 -0.25 -3.31 -17.23
C TRP A 86 0.78 -2.46 -17.96
N GLU A 87 0.48 -1.20 -18.29
CA GLU A 87 1.42 -0.28 -18.94
C GLU A 87 2.68 -0.04 -18.08
N ALA A 88 2.51 0.09 -16.75
CA ALA A 88 3.65 0.17 -15.82
C ALA A 88 4.48 -1.13 -15.77
N VAL A 89 3.82 -2.29 -15.88
CA VAL A 89 4.48 -3.60 -15.92
C VAL A 89 5.25 -3.79 -17.23
N GLU A 90 4.71 -3.34 -18.37
CA GLU A 90 5.38 -3.37 -19.67
C GLU A 90 6.56 -2.41 -19.77
N ALA A 91 6.53 -1.32 -19.00
CA ALA A 91 7.64 -0.38 -18.88
C ALA A 91 8.74 -0.86 -17.92
N ASP A 92 8.66 -2.08 -17.38
CA ASP A 92 9.65 -2.67 -16.47
C ASP A 92 9.92 -1.82 -15.22
N LEU A 93 8.89 -1.13 -14.71
CA LEU A 93 8.96 -0.41 -13.44
C LEU A 93 9.11 -1.38 -12.26
N ASP A 94 9.71 -0.92 -11.17
CA ASP A 94 9.88 -1.71 -9.95
C ASP A 94 8.56 -1.86 -9.19
N LEU A 95 7.74 -0.80 -9.18
CA LEU A 95 6.50 -0.72 -8.39
C LEU A 95 5.40 0.06 -9.12
N ALA A 96 4.21 -0.54 -9.19
CA ALA A 96 2.96 0.12 -9.56
C ALA A 96 2.06 0.26 -8.33
N ILE A 97 1.57 1.47 -8.05
CA ILE A 97 0.69 1.79 -6.92
C ILE A 97 -0.67 2.19 -7.48
N CYS A 98 -1.68 1.34 -7.32
CA CYS A 98 -3.02 1.62 -7.80
C CYS A 98 -3.93 2.09 -6.67
N ILE A 99 -4.37 3.35 -6.75
CA ILE A 99 -5.26 3.96 -5.76
C ILE A 99 -6.72 3.60 -6.04
N THR A 100 -7.06 3.43 -7.32
CA THR A 100 -8.41 3.26 -7.82
C THR A 100 -9.17 2.13 -7.13
N GLU A 101 -10.35 2.44 -6.59
CA GLU A 101 -11.31 1.47 -6.07
C GLU A 101 -12.32 1.06 -7.16
N GLY A 102 -12.84 -0.18 -7.09
CA GLY A 102 -13.96 -0.62 -7.93
C GLY A 102 -13.55 -1.17 -9.29
N ILE A 103 -12.29 -1.58 -9.45
CA ILE A 103 -11.83 -2.31 -10.64
C ILE A 103 -12.54 -3.67 -10.68
N PRO A 104 -13.10 -4.10 -11.82
CA PRO A 104 -13.72 -5.41 -11.92
C PRO A 104 -12.75 -6.54 -11.53
N VAL A 105 -13.20 -7.46 -10.67
CA VAL A 105 -12.40 -8.61 -10.20
C VAL A 105 -11.84 -9.41 -11.38
N ARG A 106 -12.61 -9.56 -12.45
CA ARG A 106 -12.17 -10.22 -13.69
C ARG A 106 -10.95 -9.54 -14.32
N ASP A 107 -10.93 -8.21 -14.36
CA ASP A 107 -9.84 -7.46 -14.98
C ASP A 107 -8.56 -7.62 -14.16
N MET A 108 -8.68 -7.61 -12.83
CA MET A 108 -7.57 -7.88 -11.92
C MET A 108 -7.07 -9.33 -11.99
N LEU A 109 -7.95 -10.32 -12.17
CA LEU A 109 -7.56 -11.72 -12.44
C LEU A 109 -6.73 -11.83 -13.72
N MET A 110 -7.23 -11.26 -14.82
CA MET A 110 -6.55 -11.30 -16.10
C MET A 110 -5.21 -10.59 -16.04
N LEU A 111 -5.15 -9.43 -15.39
CA LEU A 111 -3.92 -8.69 -15.15
C LEU A 111 -2.90 -9.51 -14.36
N ARG A 112 -3.30 -10.12 -13.23
CA ARG A 112 -2.42 -10.97 -12.41
C ARG A 112 -1.83 -12.11 -13.22
N ASN A 113 -2.64 -12.80 -14.03
CA ASN A 113 -2.17 -13.89 -14.89
C ASN A 113 -1.15 -13.37 -15.91
N LYS A 114 -1.41 -12.23 -16.56
CA LYS A 114 -0.45 -11.62 -17.50
C LYS A 114 0.88 -11.25 -16.82
N MET A 115 0.85 -10.72 -15.60
CA MET A 115 2.06 -10.41 -14.82
C MET A 115 2.86 -11.68 -14.55
N GLN A 116 2.20 -12.75 -14.08
CA GLN A 116 2.84 -14.05 -13.84
C GLN A 116 3.41 -14.67 -15.11
N GLU A 117 2.71 -14.59 -16.24
CA GLU A 117 3.20 -15.06 -17.53
C GLU A 117 4.43 -14.29 -18.00
N LYS A 118 4.47 -12.97 -17.80
CA LYS A 118 5.64 -12.14 -18.11
C LYS A 118 6.85 -12.55 -17.26
N GLU A 119 6.65 -12.72 -15.96
CA GLU A 119 7.70 -13.18 -15.03
C GLU A 119 8.21 -14.58 -15.43
N ALA A 120 7.31 -15.52 -15.73
CA ALA A 120 7.67 -16.88 -16.15
C ALA A 120 8.46 -16.92 -17.47
N LYS A 121 8.30 -15.91 -18.33
CA LYS A 121 9.07 -15.73 -19.57
C LYS A 121 10.40 -14.99 -19.37
N GLY A 122 10.79 -14.73 -18.12
CA GLY A 122 12.04 -14.04 -17.77
C GLY A 122 11.95 -12.50 -17.81
N GLY A 123 10.75 -11.94 -17.93
CA GLY A 123 10.55 -10.50 -17.82
C GLY A 123 10.76 -10.02 -16.38
N LYS A 124 11.13 -8.74 -16.22
CA LYS A 124 11.31 -8.14 -14.90
C LYS A 124 10.00 -8.19 -14.11
N LYS A 125 10.11 -8.54 -12.82
CA LYS A 125 9.00 -8.50 -11.86
C LYS A 125 8.72 -7.06 -11.46
N THR A 126 7.48 -6.64 -11.62
CA THR A 126 6.95 -5.37 -11.12
C THR A 126 6.05 -5.66 -9.92
N LEU A 127 6.33 -5.04 -8.78
CA LEU A 127 5.47 -5.15 -7.62
C LEU A 127 4.19 -4.33 -7.84
N LEU A 128 3.06 -4.80 -7.30
CA LEU A 128 1.80 -4.07 -7.32
C LEU A 128 1.36 -3.77 -5.89
N LEU A 129 1.12 -2.50 -5.56
CA LEU A 129 0.47 -2.08 -4.32
C LEU A 129 -0.96 -1.64 -4.64
N GLY A 130 -1.95 -2.17 -3.92
CA GLY A 130 -3.36 -2.01 -4.25
C GLY A 130 -3.88 -3.06 -5.23
N PRO A 131 -5.01 -2.83 -5.92
CA PRO A 131 -5.77 -1.58 -6.01
C PRO A 131 -6.56 -1.27 -4.73
N ASN A 132 -7.42 -0.24 -4.77
CA ASN A 132 -8.24 0.19 -3.64
C ASN A 132 -7.41 0.43 -2.36
N CYS A 133 -6.35 1.22 -2.49
CA CYS A 133 -5.40 1.45 -1.39
C CYS A 133 -5.08 2.94 -1.22
N PRO A 134 -4.66 3.37 -0.02
CA PRO A 134 -4.23 4.75 0.19
C PRO A 134 -2.84 5.04 -0.42
N GLY A 135 -2.11 4.01 -0.85
CA GLY A 135 -0.69 4.07 -1.22
C GLY A 135 0.24 3.83 -0.03
N LEU A 136 1.43 4.44 -0.06
CA LEU A 136 2.41 4.34 1.03
C LEU A 136 3.19 5.64 1.25
N ILE A 137 3.81 5.75 2.42
CA ILE A 137 4.58 6.91 2.84
C ILE A 137 5.78 6.48 3.69
N THR A 138 6.94 7.06 3.37
CA THR A 138 8.12 7.08 4.24
C THR A 138 8.22 8.49 4.80
N PRO A 139 7.86 8.71 6.08
CA PRO A 139 7.73 10.06 6.62
C PRO A 139 9.03 10.88 6.51
N ASP A 140 8.87 12.17 6.25
CA ASP A 140 9.94 13.15 5.99
C ASP A 140 10.83 12.84 4.77
N GLU A 141 10.48 11.83 3.97
CA GLU A 141 11.18 11.49 2.74
C GLU A 141 10.29 11.65 1.52
N ILE A 142 9.24 10.84 1.41
CA ILE A 142 8.35 10.81 0.26
C ILE A 142 7.00 10.20 0.65
N LYS A 143 5.95 10.71 0.02
CA LYS A 143 4.60 10.17 0.06
C LYS A 143 4.13 9.87 -1.36
N ILE A 144 3.53 8.71 -1.58
CA ILE A 144 2.88 8.36 -2.87
C ILE A 144 1.49 7.79 -2.58
N GLY A 145 0.45 8.56 -2.93
CA GLY A 145 -0.94 8.16 -2.73
C GLY A 145 -1.79 9.27 -2.10
N ILE A 146 -2.76 8.90 -1.25
CA ILE A 146 -3.83 9.80 -0.79
C ILE A 146 -3.82 10.10 0.72
N MET A 147 -2.95 9.47 1.50
CA MET A 147 -2.84 9.72 2.96
C MET A 147 -2.43 11.16 3.31
N PRO A 148 -2.91 11.76 4.40
CA PRO A 148 -2.45 13.08 4.82
C PRO A 148 -1.01 13.01 5.36
N GLY A 149 -0.08 13.80 4.80
CA GLY A 149 1.32 13.79 5.25
C GLY A 149 1.52 14.30 6.68
N HIS A 150 0.73 15.28 7.11
CA HIS A 150 0.92 16.00 8.38
C HIS A 150 0.65 15.18 9.65
N ILE A 151 -0.06 14.04 9.54
CA ILE A 151 -0.27 13.14 10.70
C ILE A 151 0.91 12.19 10.91
N HIS A 152 1.81 12.08 9.93
CA HIS A 152 2.96 11.18 9.97
C HIS A 152 4.17 11.91 10.54
N LYS A 153 5.05 11.15 11.19
CA LYS A 153 6.31 11.63 11.73
C LYS A 153 7.37 10.57 11.55
N LYS A 154 8.59 10.93 11.14
CA LYS A 154 9.68 9.96 11.03
C LYS A 154 9.94 9.28 12.37
N GLY A 155 10.01 7.95 12.33
CA GLY A 155 10.18 7.07 13.47
C GLY A 155 10.62 5.69 13.04
N ARG A 156 10.44 4.70 13.92
CA ARG A 156 10.98 3.34 13.72
C ARG A 156 9.92 2.26 13.73
N ILE A 157 8.64 2.63 13.57
CA ILE A 157 7.53 1.68 13.59
C ILE A 157 6.98 1.46 12.19
N GLY A 158 6.96 0.20 11.74
CA GLY A 158 6.31 -0.18 10.49
C GLY A 158 4.80 -0.27 10.66
N VAL A 159 4.04 0.15 9.65
CA VAL A 159 2.58 -0.01 9.63
C VAL A 159 2.16 -0.65 8.32
N VAL A 160 1.39 -1.74 8.38
CA VAL A 160 0.77 -2.37 7.20
C VAL A 160 -0.72 -2.55 7.43
N SER A 161 -1.54 -2.22 6.43
CA SER A 161 -3.00 -2.22 6.56
C SER A 161 -3.73 -2.45 5.25
N ARG A 162 -4.90 -3.10 5.30
CA ARG A 162 -5.86 -3.13 4.18
C ARG A 162 -6.66 -1.83 4.05
N SER A 163 -6.88 -1.11 5.14
CA SER A 163 -7.79 0.03 5.21
C SER A 163 -7.06 1.37 5.22
N GLY A 164 -7.57 2.36 4.48
CA GLY A 164 -7.02 3.71 4.46
C GLY A 164 -7.07 4.42 5.82
N THR A 165 -8.26 4.85 6.24
CA THR A 165 -8.43 5.69 7.44
C THR A 165 -8.05 4.98 8.74
N LEU A 166 -8.24 3.67 8.83
CA LEU A 166 -7.78 2.90 9.99
C LEU A 166 -6.25 2.85 10.10
N THR A 167 -5.53 2.94 8.97
CA THR A 167 -4.07 3.17 9.02
C THR A 167 -3.76 4.52 9.65
N TYR A 168 -4.54 5.55 9.34
CA TYR A 168 -4.33 6.90 9.84
C TYR A 168 -4.55 6.98 11.35
N GLU A 169 -5.46 6.18 11.90
CA GLU A 169 -5.63 6.03 13.35
C GLU A 169 -4.37 5.49 14.02
N ALA A 170 -3.79 4.40 13.50
CA ALA A 170 -2.55 3.85 14.04
C ALA A 170 -1.38 4.83 13.91
N VAL A 171 -1.26 5.49 12.76
CA VAL A 171 -0.25 6.52 12.49
C VAL A 171 -0.39 7.69 13.47
N GLY A 172 -1.61 8.21 13.66
CA GLY A 172 -1.89 9.30 14.58
C GLY A 172 -1.48 8.96 16.02
N GLN A 173 -1.89 7.79 16.51
CA GLN A 173 -1.51 7.32 17.84
C GLN A 173 0.02 7.18 17.99
N LEU A 174 0.70 6.62 16.99
CA LEU A 174 2.17 6.50 16.99
C LEU A 174 2.87 7.86 17.03
N THR A 175 2.37 8.82 16.25
CA THR A 175 2.90 10.19 16.20
C THR A 175 2.69 10.92 17.53
N GLU A 176 1.49 10.83 18.12
CA GLU A 176 1.14 11.42 19.42
C GLU A 176 2.00 10.87 20.56
N LEU A 177 2.32 9.58 20.54
CA LEU A 177 3.21 8.94 21.51
C LEU A 177 4.70 9.20 21.25
N GLY A 178 5.03 9.93 20.18
CA GLY A 178 6.40 10.29 19.80
C GLY A 178 7.21 9.16 19.16
N LEU A 179 6.58 8.03 18.81
CA LEU A 179 7.24 6.87 18.22
C LEU A 179 7.49 7.04 16.71
N GLY A 180 6.54 7.67 16.01
CA GLY A 180 6.59 7.88 14.56
C GLY A 180 6.54 6.59 13.74
N GLN A 181 6.76 6.69 12.44
CA GLN A 181 6.74 5.56 11.50
C GLN A 181 8.01 5.49 10.66
N SER A 182 8.47 4.26 10.38
CA SER A 182 9.54 4.01 9.39
C SER A 182 8.96 4.08 7.97
N THR A 183 7.95 3.25 7.70
CA THR A 183 7.11 3.31 6.51
C THR A 183 5.68 2.88 6.89
N ALA A 184 4.67 3.55 6.35
CA ALA A 184 3.27 3.12 6.44
C ALA A 184 2.75 2.71 5.07
N VAL A 185 2.24 1.48 4.96
CA VAL A 185 1.84 0.84 3.70
C VAL A 185 0.38 0.40 3.76
N GLY A 186 -0.45 0.99 2.89
CA GLY A 186 -1.79 0.50 2.64
C GLY A 186 -1.80 -0.47 1.46
N ILE A 187 -2.05 -1.76 1.70
CA ILE A 187 -2.07 -2.81 0.67
C ILE A 187 -3.39 -2.90 -0.10
N GLY A 188 -4.44 -2.29 0.45
CA GLY A 188 -5.75 -2.17 -0.17
C GLY A 188 -6.76 -3.26 0.19
N GLY A 189 -8.05 -2.93 0.00
CA GLY A 189 -9.20 -3.72 0.45
C GLY A 189 -9.79 -4.68 -0.60
N ASP A 190 -9.24 -4.72 -1.81
CA ASP A 190 -9.76 -5.57 -2.88
C ASP A 190 -9.30 -7.04 -2.73
N PRO A 191 -10.15 -8.02 -3.09
CA PRO A 191 -9.82 -9.44 -2.94
C PRO A 191 -8.64 -9.89 -3.82
N ILE A 192 -8.40 -9.16 -4.91
CA ILE A 192 -7.32 -9.40 -5.86
C ILE A 192 -6.45 -8.16 -5.92
N ASN A 193 -5.63 -8.00 -4.91
CA ASN A 193 -4.56 -7.02 -4.84
C ASN A 193 -3.19 -7.65 -5.18
N GLY A 194 -2.16 -6.82 -5.16
CA GLY A 194 -0.76 -7.24 -5.33
C GLY A 194 -0.13 -7.70 -4.02
N LEU A 195 0.77 -6.88 -3.47
CA LEU A 195 1.50 -7.14 -2.22
C LEU A 195 0.55 -7.45 -1.07
N LYS A 196 0.86 -8.51 -0.32
CA LYS A 196 0.09 -8.98 0.83
C LYS A 196 0.74 -8.58 2.15
N HIS A 197 0.03 -8.78 3.26
CA HIS A 197 0.61 -8.57 4.60
C HIS A 197 1.95 -9.29 4.75
N ILE A 198 2.01 -10.57 4.39
CA ILE A 198 3.25 -11.38 4.51
C ILE A 198 4.44 -10.77 3.76
N ASP A 199 4.22 -10.15 2.60
CA ASP A 199 5.29 -9.53 1.80
C ASP A 199 5.84 -8.29 2.51
N ILE A 200 4.94 -7.46 3.06
CA ILE A 200 5.33 -6.26 3.80
C ILE A 200 5.97 -6.61 5.14
N MET A 201 5.46 -7.64 5.84
CA MET A 201 6.05 -8.14 7.09
C MET A 201 7.48 -8.65 6.88
N LYS A 202 7.76 -9.34 5.76
CA LYS A 202 9.13 -9.71 5.37
C LYS A 202 10.03 -8.49 5.21
N MET A 203 9.59 -7.50 4.45
CA MET A 203 10.35 -6.27 4.24
C MET A 203 10.62 -5.53 5.55
N PHE A 204 9.62 -5.41 6.43
CA PHE A 204 9.82 -4.82 7.75
C PHE A 204 10.72 -5.64 8.64
N ASN A 205 10.69 -6.97 8.58
CA ASN A 205 11.61 -7.81 9.35
C ASN A 205 13.07 -7.55 8.96
N ASP A 206 13.32 -7.32 7.67
CA ASP A 206 14.68 -7.16 7.14
C ASP A 206 15.18 -5.71 7.17
N ASP A 207 14.29 -4.71 7.31
CA ASP A 207 14.68 -3.31 7.40
C ASP A 207 15.26 -2.93 8.77
N PRO A 208 16.54 -2.54 8.89
CA PRO A 208 17.15 -2.19 10.17
C PRO A 208 16.62 -0.91 10.80
N ASP A 209 15.82 -0.07 10.10
CA ASP A 209 15.19 1.12 10.69
C ASP A 209 13.74 0.90 11.15
N THR A 210 13.27 -0.35 11.09
CA THR A 210 12.00 -0.75 11.69
C THR A 210 12.28 -1.60 12.93
N ASP A 211 11.84 -1.15 14.10
CA ASP A 211 12.05 -1.85 15.38
C ASP A 211 10.85 -2.72 15.76
N ALA A 212 9.63 -2.30 15.42
CA ALA A 212 8.39 -3.03 15.65
C ALA A 212 7.35 -2.71 14.57
N VAL A 213 6.28 -3.50 14.49
CA VAL A 213 5.27 -3.37 13.43
C VAL A 213 3.84 -3.38 13.99
N ILE A 214 2.97 -2.51 13.46
CA ILE A 214 1.51 -2.64 13.60
C ILE A 214 0.96 -3.28 12.32
N MET A 215 0.30 -4.44 12.48
CA MET A 215 -0.37 -5.15 11.40
C MET A 215 -1.89 -5.04 11.56
N ILE A 216 -2.51 -4.36 10.60
CA ILE A 216 -3.95 -4.08 10.58
C ILE A 216 -4.61 -4.91 9.48
N GLY A 217 -5.59 -5.71 9.84
CA GLY A 217 -6.42 -6.47 8.91
C GLY A 217 -7.91 -6.19 9.07
N GLU A 218 -8.69 -6.94 8.32
CA GLU A 218 -10.14 -6.93 8.36
C GLU A 218 -10.69 -8.34 8.08
N ILE A 219 -12.01 -8.52 8.18
CA ILE A 219 -12.68 -9.76 7.78
C ILE A 219 -12.42 -10.13 6.31
N GLY A 220 -12.55 -11.43 6.00
CA GLY A 220 -12.47 -11.96 4.64
C GLY A 220 -11.06 -12.35 4.20
N GLY A 221 -10.92 -13.56 3.66
CA GLY A 221 -9.67 -14.09 3.12
C GLY A 221 -8.64 -14.50 4.18
N PRO A 222 -7.58 -15.22 3.77
CA PRO A 222 -6.61 -15.83 4.68
C PRO A 222 -5.36 -14.98 4.96
N ASP A 223 -5.17 -13.85 4.28
CA ASP A 223 -3.91 -13.09 4.21
C ASP A 223 -3.29 -12.81 5.60
N GLU A 224 -4.10 -12.39 6.58
CA GLU A 224 -3.62 -12.09 7.93
C GLU A 224 -3.19 -13.35 8.71
N ALA A 225 -3.91 -14.46 8.53
CA ALA A 225 -3.58 -15.72 9.18
C ALA A 225 -2.30 -16.34 8.59
N GLU A 226 -2.12 -16.23 7.27
CA GLU A 226 -0.89 -16.64 6.58
C GLU A 226 0.31 -15.80 7.02
N ALA A 227 0.14 -14.47 7.08
CA ALA A 227 1.16 -13.56 7.58
C ALA A 227 1.54 -13.86 9.04
N ALA A 228 0.55 -14.11 9.90
CA ALA A 228 0.79 -14.46 11.31
C ALA A 228 1.62 -15.74 11.47
N ARG A 229 1.27 -16.81 10.73
CA ARG A 229 2.02 -18.07 10.74
C ARG A 229 3.44 -17.90 10.24
N TRP A 230 3.65 -17.09 9.20
CA TRP A 230 5.00 -16.76 8.74
C TRP A 230 5.78 -15.99 9.81
N CYS A 231 5.15 -15.00 10.45
CA CYS A 231 5.79 -14.20 11.50
C CYS A 231 6.21 -15.06 12.70
N LYS A 232 5.38 -16.03 13.12
CA LYS A 232 5.73 -16.98 14.21
C LYS A 232 7.06 -17.68 13.95
N ALA A 233 7.33 -18.04 12.70
CA ALA A 233 8.53 -18.80 12.33
C ALA A 233 9.74 -17.92 12.00
N ASN A 234 9.54 -16.64 11.65
CA ASN A 234 10.59 -15.83 11.02
C ASN A 234 10.77 -14.42 11.59
N MET A 235 9.72 -13.82 12.15
CA MET A 235 9.77 -12.43 12.61
C MET A 235 10.62 -12.33 13.88
N LYS A 236 11.53 -11.37 13.90
CA LYS A 236 12.41 -11.08 15.06
C LYS A 236 11.97 -9.84 15.85
N LYS A 237 10.96 -9.14 15.37
CA LYS A 237 10.52 -7.82 15.85
C LYS A 237 9.16 -7.94 16.52
N PRO A 238 8.86 -7.15 17.56
CA PRO A 238 7.54 -7.11 18.17
C PRO A 238 6.47 -6.73 17.15
N ILE A 239 5.30 -7.37 17.26
CA ILE A 239 4.15 -7.09 16.40
C ILE A 239 2.90 -6.85 17.24
N VAL A 240 2.19 -5.76 16.94
CA VAL A 240 0.81 -5.55 17.40
C VAL A 240 -0.17 -5.83 16.26
N GLY A 241 -1.15 -6.69 16.52
CA GLY A 241 -2.21 -7.06 15.57
C GLY A 241 -3.55 -6.42 15.89
N PHE A 242 -4.27 -5.96 14.87
CA PHE A 242 -5.67 -5.56 14.96
C PHE A 242 -6.47 -6.08 13.76
N ILE A 243 -7.68 -6.58 14.00
CA ILE A 243 -8.61 -6.99 12.94
C ILE A 243 -9.94 -6.25 13.07
N ALA A 244 -10.29 -5.48 12.02
CA ALA A 244 -11.60 -4.85 11.92
C ALA A 244 -12.71 -5.85 11.61
N GLY A 245 -13.94 -5.55 12.04
CA GLY A 245 -15.14 -6.30 11.65
C GLY A 245 -15.61 -7.38 12.62
N VAL A 246 -15.25 -7.31 13.91
CA VAL A 246 -15.76 -8.21 14.97
C VAL A 246 -17.29 -8.24 15.02
N THR A 247 -17.95 -7.10 14.75
CA THR A 247 -19.42 -6.98 14.74
C THR A 247 -20.05 -7.14 13.35
N ALA A 248 -19.27 -7.56 12.35
CA ALA A 248 -19.78 -7.68 10.98
C ALA A 248 -20.71 -8.91 10.84
N PRO A 249 -21.90 -8.75 10.25
CA PRO A 249 -22.80 -9.86 10.00
C PRO A 249 -22.24 -10.79 8.89
N PRO A 250 -22.37 -12.13 9.02
CA PRO A 250 -21.97 -13.07 7.98
C PRO A 250 -22.66 -12.81 6.63
N GLY A 251 -21.96 -13.10 5.52
CA GLY A 251 -22.52 -13.00 4.17
C GLY A 251 -22.79 -11.58 3.65
N LYS A 252 -22.43 -10.53 4.40
CA LYS A 252 -22.52 -9.13 3.93
C LYS A 252 -21.15 -8.55 3.61
N ARG A 253 -21.08 -7.82 2.50
CA ARG A 253 -19.92 -7.01 2.12
C ARG A 253 -19.89 -5.72 2.95
N MET A 254 -18.77 -5.43 3.59
CA MET A 254 -18.58 -4.25 4.43
C MET A 254 -17.71 -3.19 3.74
N GLY A 255 -18.29 -2.40 2.83
CA GLY A 255 -17.56 -1.37 2.09
C GLY A 255 -16.60 -1.97 1.07
N HIS A 256 -15.38 -2.31 1.50
CA HIS A 256 -14.35 -2.92 0.65
C HIS A 256 -14.85 -4.21 -0.01
N ALA A 257 -14.41 -4.44 -1.25
CA ALA A 257 -14.78 -5.62 -2.02
C ALA A 257 -14.33 -6.93 -1.34
N GLY A 258 -13.19 -6.94 -0.64
CA GLY A 258 -12.64 -8.09 0.06
C GLY A 258 -13.17 -8.27 1.50
N ALA A 259 -13.95 -7.34 2.04
CA ALA A 259 -14.48 -7.40 3.40
C ALA A 259 -15.79 -8.21 3.45
N LEU A 260 -15.69 -9.52 3.18
CA LEU A 260 -16.81 -10.46 3.15
C LEU A 260 -16.43 -11.77 3.86
N ILE A 261 -17.23 -12.16 4.86
CA ILE A 261 -17.07 -13.44 5.56
C ILE A 261 -17.68 -14.55 4.69
N SER A 262 -16.84 -15.43 4.14
CA SER A 262 -17.24 -16.57 3.31
C SER A 262 -17.17 -17.91 4.06
N GLY A 263 -16.49 -17.95 5.20
CA GLY A 263 -16.46 -19.08 6.13
C GLY A 263 -15.97 -18.68 7.53
N GLY A 264 -16.00 -19.61 8.48
CA GLY A 264 -15.63 -19.32 9.89
C GLY A 264 -14.21 -18.78 10.07
N ALA A 265 -13.26 -19.21 9.23
CA ALA A 265 -11.88 -18.73 9.24
C ALA A 265 -11.72 -17.26 8.79
N ASP A 266 -12.72 -16.70 8.10
CA ASP A 266 -12.69 -15.32 7.61
C ASP A 266 -13.14 -14.30 8.66
N THR A 267 -13.62 -14.77 9.82
CA THR A 267 -14.11 -13.91 10.91
C THR A 267 -12.96 -13.19 11.60
N ALA A 268 -13.25 -12.02 12.17
CA ALA A 268 -12.26 -11.26 12.92
C ALA A 268 -11.73 -12.06 14.13
N ASP A 269 -12.62 -12.77 14.83
CA ASP A 269 -12.26 -13.61 15.98
C ASP A 269 -11.32 -14.75 15.60
N ALA A 270 -11.59 -15.44 14.49
CA ALA A 270 -10.70 -16.51 14.02
C ALA A 270 -9.30 -15.97 13.67
N LYS A 271 -9.22 -14.81 13.01
CA LYS A 271 -7.95 -14.19 12.66
C LYS A 271 -7.18 -13.71 13.90
N LEU A 272 -7.86 -13.10 14.87
CA LEU A 272 -7.25 -12.67 16.14
C LEU A 272 -6.71 -13.87 16.92
N ALA A 273 -7.46 -14.97 17.01
CA ALA A 273 -6.99 -16.19 17.67
C ALA A 273 -5.71 -16.73 17.02
N VAL A 274 -5.65 -16.77 15.68
CA VAL A 274 -4.43 -17.19 14.97
C VAL A 274 -3.26 -16.23 15.23
N MET A 275 -3.50 -14.93 15.30
CA MET A 275 -2.46 -13.94 15.64
C MET A 275 -1.90 -14.16 17.04
N GLU A 276 -2.77 -14.33 18.04
CA GLU A 276 -2.37 -14.63 19.43
C GLU A 276 -1.56 -15.93 19.51
N GLU A 277 -2.03 -17.01 18.87
CA GLU A 277 -1.30 -18.29 18.77
C GLU A 277 0.06 -18.17 18.10
N CYS A 278 0.23 -17.14 17.26
CA CYS A 278 1.48 -16.83 16.56
C CYS A 278 2.38 -15.85 17.32
N GLY A 279 2.02 -15.45 18.53
CA GLY A 279 2.83 -14.59 19.40
C GLY A 279 2.65 -13.09 19.17
N PHE A 280 1.58 -12.67 18.48
CA PHE A 280 1.25 -11.26 18.34
C PHE A 280 0.66 -10.75 19.66
N THR A 281 0.96 -9.50 20.01
CA THR A 281 0.12 -8.77 20.97
C THR A 281 -1.07 -8.23 20.21
N VAL A 282 -2.29 -8.68 20.51
CA VAL A 282 -3.48 -8.23 19.77
C VAL A 282 -4.32 -7.25 20.57
N THR A 283 -5.07 -6.41 19.86
CA THR A 283 -6.11 -5.57 20.46
C THR A 283 -7.41 -5.65 19.68
N ARG A 284 -8.51 -5.52 20.41
CA ARG A 284 -9.87 -5.35 19.87
C ARG A 284 -10.31 -3.89 19.90
N ASN A 285 -9.56 -3.02 20.56
CA ASN A 285 -9.81 -1.59 20.60
C ASN A 285 -8.86 -0.89 19.62
N PRO A 286 -9.38 -0.28 18.53
CA PRO A 286 -8.53 0.40 17.56
C PRO A 286 -7.74 1.57 18.17
N SER A 287 -8.17 2.10 19.31
CA SER A 287 -7.51 3.24 19.99
C SER A 287 -6.31 2.86 20.86
N GLU A 288 -6.02 1.56 21.01
CA GLU A 288 -4.97 1.06 21.92
C GLU A 288 -3.72 0.52 21.18
N MET A 289 -3.71 0.54 19.84
CA MET A 289 -2.66 -0.12 19.03
C MET A 289 -1.26 0.40 19.36
N ALA A 290 -1.04 1.72 19.32
CA ALA A 290 0.28 2.29 19.56
C ALA A 290 0.71 2.19 21.03
N LYS A 291 -0.26 2.29 21.96
CA LYS A 291 0.00 2.18 23.40
C LYS A 291 0.47 0.77 23.78
N LEU A 292 -0.16 -0.26 23.23
CA LEU A 292 0.30 -1.63 23.38
C LEU A 292 1.68 -1.83 22.78
N LEU A 293 1.90 -1.32 21.56
CA LEU A 293 3.21 -1.45 20.91
C LEU A 293 4.32 -0.80 21.73
N LYS A 294 4.05 0.37 22.33
CA LYS A 294 5.00 1.06 23.21
C LYS A 294 5.42 0.22 24.42
N GLY A 295 4.54 -0.64 24.93
CA GLY A 295 4.84 -1.54 26.04
C GLY A 295 5.74 -2.72 25.66
N LEU A 296 5.99 -2.95 24.37
CA LEU A 296 6.85 -4.02 23.85
C LEU A 296 8.26 -3.55 23.48
N LEU A 297 8.51 -2.23 23.51
CA LEU A 297 9.80 -1.60 23.22
C LEU A 297 10.58 -1.34 24.51
#